data_AF-A0A7W9L9W2-F1
#
_entry.id   AF-A0A7W9L9W2-F1
#
_cell.length_a   1.000
_cell.length_b   1.000
_cell.length_c   1.000
_cell.angle_alpha   90.00
_cell.angle_beta   90.00
_cell.angle_gamma   90.00
#
_symmetry.space_group_name_H-M   'P 1'
#
loop_
_entity.id
_entity.type
_entity.pdbx_description
1 polymer ?
#
loop_
_entity_poly.entity_id
_entity_poly.type
_entity_poly.pdbx_seq_one_letter_code
_entity_poly.pdbx_strand_id
1 'polypeptide(L)'
;MIRTCWDLGARPEFRALRLRPWAHMLGFRGHFASKSRAYSLNLTDLRNARATHRAAEARERHGLPALGDATTLVLGHWRFAGIGYTPGEAIMAEQIRQRVQTARKIAAEREDG
;
A
#
# COMPACT_ATOMS: atom_id res chain seq x y z
N MET A 1 -15.05 4.29 18.51
CA MET A 1 -15.61 5.26 17.54
C MET A 1 -17.13 5.22 17.47
N ILE A 2 -17.76 4.09 17.14
CA ILE A 2 -19.24 3.99 17.09
C ILE A 2 -19.89 4.37 18.43
N ARG A 3 -19.41 3.80 19.55
CA ARG A 3 -19.92 4.10 20.90
C ARG A 3 -19.79 5.58 21.26
N THR A 4 -18.61 6.17 21.06
CA THR A 4 -18.38 7.61 21.25
C THR A 4 -19.31 8.50 20.40
N CYS A 5 -19.62 8.13 19.16
CA CYS A 5 -20.59 8.87 18.34
C CYS A 5 -22.03 8.72 18.87
N TRP A 6 -22.35 7.60 19.50
CA TRP A 6 -23.62 7.38 20.17
C TRP A 6 -23.77 8.27 21.41
N ASP A 7 -22.72 8.31 22.23
CA ASP A 7 -22.67 9.10 23.47
C ASP A 7 -22.71 10.61 23.18
N LEU A 8 -21.93 11.08 22.20
CA LEU A 8 -21.94 12.49 21.79
C LEU A 8 -23.23 12.88 21.07
N GLY A 9 -23.78 12.00 20.23
CA GLY A 9 -25.03 12.25 19.53
C GLY A 9 -26.28 12.22 20.42
N ALA A 10 -26.15 11.86 21.71
CA ALA A 10 -27.20 12.00 22.70
C ALA A 10 -27.24 13.41 23.33
N ARG A 11 -26.20 14.23 23.15
CA ARG A 11 -26.12 15.57 23.75
C ARG A 11 -26.82 16.62 22.87
N PRO A 12 -27.63 17.53 23.46
CA PRO A 12 -28.33 18.58 22.70
C PRO A 12 -27.40 19.49 21.90
N GLU A 13 -26.23 19.81 22.46
CA GLU A 13 -25.19 20.66 21.87
C GLU A 13 -24.65 20.14 20.52
N PHE A 14 -24.73 18.83 20.27
CA PHE A 14 -24.23 18.19 19.05
C PHE A 14 -25.35 17.69 18.12
N ARG A 15 -26.61 18.08 18.36
CA ARG A 15 -27.76 17.62 17.55
C ARG A 15 -27.61 17.93 16.06
N ALA A 16 -27.04 19.08 15.73
CA ALA A 16 -26.78 19.51 14.36
C ALA A 16 -25.81 18.58 13.60
N LEU A 17 -24.90 17.89 14.30
CA LEU A 17 -23.88 17.02 13.71
C LEU A 17 -24.41 15.64 13.29
N ARG A 18 -25.63 15.26 13.72
CA ARG A 18 -26.31 14.01 13.35
C ARG A 18 -25.42 12.76 13.44
N LEU A 19 -24.67 12.62 14.54
CA LEU A 19 -23.64 11.59 14.70
C LEU A 19 -24.18 10.15 14.77
N ARG A 20 -25.37 9.93 15.35
CA ARG A 20 -25.98 8.60 15.52
C ARG A 20 -26.36 7.94 14.18
N PRO A 21 -27.06 8.62 13.26
CA PRO A 21 -27.36 8.08 11.92
C PRO A 21 -26.14 7.55 11.16
N TRP A 22 -24.99 8.20 11.28
CA TRP A 22 -23.79 7.86 10.51
C TRP A 22 -22.77 7.00 11.29
N ALA A 23 -23.05 6.65 12.55
CA ALA A 23 -22.10 5.94 13.40
C ALA A 23 -21.64 4.61 12.77
N HIS A 24 -22.56 3.87 12.14
CA HIS A 24 -22.29 2.59 11.49
C HIS A 24 -21.39 2.71 10.23
N MET A 25 -21.23 3.92 9.67
CA MET A 25 -20.32 4.17 8.55
C MET A 25 -18.88 4.45 9.00
N LEU A 26 -18.67 4.76 10.29
CA LEU A 26 -17.35 4.99 10.85
C LEU A 26 -16.62 3.65 11.03
N GLY A 27 -15.70 3.38 10.10
CA GLY A 27 -14.95 2.13 10.00
C GLY A 27 -15.17 1.39 8.70
N PHE A 28 -16.25 1.67 7.97
CA PHE A 28 -16.45 1.11 6.63
C PHE A 28 -15.45 1.75 5.65
N ARG A 29 -14.74 0.92 4.87
CA ARG A 29 -13.79 1.37 3.85
C ARG A 29 -12.62 2.25 4.36
N GLY A 30 -12.26 2.15 5.65
CA GLY A 30 -11.07 2.82 6.21
C GLY A 30 -11.29 4.24 6.77
N HIS A 31 -12.53 4.65 7.04
CA HIS A 31 -12.85 5.96 7.63
C HIS A 31 -12.63 5.96 9.15
N PHE A 32 -11.36 5.90 9.57
CA PHE A 32 -10.95 5.80 10.97
C PHE A 32 -10.30 7.07 11.53
N ALA A 33 -9.95 8.01 10.66
CA ALA A 33 -9.24 9.22 11.04
C ALA A 33 -9.96 10.47 10.52
N SER A 34 -10.26 11.39 11.42
CA SER A 34 -10.68 12.75 11.10
C SER A 34 -9.44 13.64 11.18
N LYS A 35 -9.18 14.45 10.15
CA LYS A 35 -8.05 15.37 10.12
C LYS A 35 -8.54 16.78 10.46
N SER A 36 -8.04 17.37 11.54
CA SER A 36 -8.26 18.81 11.81
C SER A 36 -7.10 19.63 11.25
N ARG A 37 -7.35 20.86 10.83
CA ARG A 37 -6.28 21.74 10.31
C ARG A 37 -5.30 22.19 11.39
N ALA A 38 -5.76 22.37 12.63
CA ALA A 38 -4.96 22.90 13.73
C ALA A 38 -4.20 21.84 14.53
N TYR A 39 -4.73 20.61 14.60
CA TYR A 39 -4.19 19.58 15.51
C TYR A 39 -3.71 18.31 14.81
N SER A 40 -3.93 18.15 13.50
CA SER A 40 -3.48 16.95 12.79
C SER A 40 -2.22 17.20 11.97
N LEU A 41 -1.19 16.39 12.22
CA LEU A 41 -0.02 16.31 11.35
C LEU A 41 -0.42 15.85 9.95
N ASN A 42 0.40 16.22 8.97
CA ASN A 42 0.10 15.85 7.61
C ASN A 42 0.38 14.32 7.44
N LEU A 43 -0.47 13.62 6.68
CA LEU A 43 -0.31 12.17 6.49
C LEU A 43 0.96 11.82 5.74
N THR A 44 1.48 12.74 4.92
CA THR A 44 2.74 12.57 4.20
C THR A 44 3.92 12.55 5.18
N ASP A 45 3.96 13.46 6.17
CA ASP A 45 4.96 13.50 7.24
C ASP A 45 4.92 12.21 8.03
N LEU A 46 3.73 11.73 8.39
CA LEU A 46 3.58 10.45 9.09
C LEU A 46 4.06 9.27 8.24
N ARG A 47 3.80 9.27 6.93
CA ARG A 47 4.30 8.23 6.02
C ARG A 47 5.82 8.31 5.88
N ASN A 48 6.37 9.50 5.73
CA ASN A 48 7.81 9.75 5.62
C ASN A 48 8.53 9.32 6.91
N ALA A 49 8.03 9.72 8.08
CA ALA A 49 8.59 9.30 9.37
C ALA A 49 8.60 7.78 9.53
N ARG A 50 7.52 7.08 9.12
CA ARG A 50 7.49 5.62 9.12
C ARG A 50 8.48 5.02 8.13
N ALA A 51 8.61 5.58 6.92
CA ALA A 51 9.56 5.11 5.92
C ALA A 51 11.00 5.25 6.42
N THR A 52 11.35 6.41 7.00
CA THR A 52 12.66 6.66 7.61
C THR A 52 12.95 5.68 8.74
N HIS A 53 11.97 5.46 9.64
CA HIS A 53 12.12 4.50 10.73
C HIS A 53 12.35 3.07 10.22
N ARG A 54 11.53 2.62 9.25
CA ARG A 54 11.68 1.29 8.62
C ARG A 54 13.02 1.14 7.92
N ALA A 55 13.50 2.18 7.25
CA ALA A 55 14.81 2.18 6.61
C ALA A 55 15.93 2.07 7.65
N ALA A 56 15.83 2.77 8.79
CA ALA A 56 16.78 2.65 9.89
C ALA A 56 16.78 1.24 10.49
N GLU A 57 15.61 0.67 10.81
CA GLU A 57 15.48 -0.71 11.32
C GLU A 57 16.06 -1.74 10.36
N ALA A 58 15.81 -1.60 9.06
CA ALA A 58 16.35 -2.50 8.05
C ALA A 58 17.89 -2.44 8.02
N ARG A 59 18.47 -1.24 8.13
CA ARG A 59 19.93 -1.08 8.15
C ARG A 59 20.56 -1.70 9.37
N GLU A 60 19.99 -1.48 10.55
CA GLU A 60 20.44 -2.13 11.78
C GLU A 60 20.40 -3.65 11.66
N ARG A 61 19.28 -4.20 11.16
CA ARG A 61 19.14 -5.65 10.93
C ARG A 61 20.18 -6.21 9.98
N HIS A 62 20.61 -5.43 8.99
CA HIS A 62 21.62 -5.83 8.01
C HIS A 62 23.05 -5.41 8.40
N GLY A 63 23.27 -4.90 9.61
CA GLY A 63 24.60 -4.46 10.09
C GLY A 63 25.18 -3.29 9.28
N LEU A 64 24.33 -2.51 8.61
CA LEU A 64 24.75 -1.37 7.82
C LEU A 64 25.03 -0.17 8.73
N PRO A 65 26.09 0.63 8.46
CA PRO A 65 26.47 1.77 9.30
C PRO A 65 25.35 2.82 9.38
N ALA A 66 25.31 3.65 10.42
CA ALA A 66 24.34 4.75 10.49
C ALA A 66 24.51 5.74 9.32
N LEU A 67 23.41 6.39 8.90
CA LEU A 67 23.47 7.49 7.92
C LEU A 67 23.86 8.72 8.75
N GLY A 68 25.17 8.98 8.86
CA GLY A 68 25.64 10.30 9.32
C GLY A 68 25.52 11.34 8.22
N ASP A 69 26.03 12.55 8.43
CA ASP A 69 26.11 13.64 7.44
C ASP A 69 27.01 13.33 6.22
N ALA A 70 27.47 12.09 6.10
CA ALA A 70 28.26 11.63 4.97
C ALA A 70 27.39 11.54 3.72
N THR A 71 27.74 12.34 2.71
CA THR A 71 27.17 12.28 1.36
C THR A 71 27.29 10.84 0.85
N THR A 72 26.16 10.17 0.70
CA THR A 72 26.13 8.80 0.15
C THR A 72 26.65 8.85 -1.28
N LEU A 73 27.84 8.31 -1.52
CA LEU A 73 28.40 8.15 -2.86
C LEU A 73 27.56 7.08 -3.58
N VAL A 74 26.65 7.53 -4.43
CA VAL A 74 25.84 6.63 -5.27
C VAL A 74 26.74 6.08 -6.38
N LEU A 75 27.34 4.91 -6.14
CA LEU A 75 28.18 4.20 -7.11
C LEU A 75 27.38 3.49 -8.22
N GLY A 76 26.05 3.61 -8.23
CA GLY A 76 25.18 2.96 -9.20
C GLY A 76 24.12 3.92 -9.74
N HIS A 77 24.22 4.27 -11.02
CA HIS A 77 23.15 4.96 -11.72
C HIS A 77 22.14 3.92 -12.23
N TRP A 78 20.95 3.91 -11.64
CA TRP A 78 19.85 3.11 -12.17
C TRP A 78 19.14 3.93 -13.25
N ARG A 79 19.19 3.46 -14.49
CA ARG A 79 18.37 4.01 -15.56
C ARG A 79 17.11 3.18 -15.70
N PHE A 80 15.97 3.86 -15.83
CA PHE A 80 14.73 3.20 -16.20
C PHE A 80 14.93 2.41 -17.50
N ALA A 81 14.81 1.09 -17.43
CA ALA A 81 15.05 0.18 -18.54
C ALA A 81 13.80 0.00 -19.43
N GLY A 82 12.63 0.42 -18.98
CA GLY A 82 11.34 0.21 -19.63
C GLY A 82 10.35 -0.54 -18.74
N ILE A 83 9.09 -0.58 -19.17
CA ILE A 83 8.03 -1.41 -18.58
C ILE A 83 7.47 -2.28 -19.70
N GLY A 84 7.22 -3.56 -19.41
CA GLY A 84 6.71 -4.53 -20.36
C GLY A 84 7.82 -5.23 -21.14
N TYR A 85 7.41 -6.08 -22.07
CA TYR A 85 8.33 -6.84 -22.90
C TYR A 85 8.93 -5.95 -23.99
N THR A 86 10.23 -6.09 -24.22
CA THR A 86 10.83 -5.66 -25.48
C THR A 86 10.18 -6.42 -26.65
N PRO A 87 10.29 -5.92 -27.91
CA PRO A 87 9.73 -6.64 -29.06
C PRO A 87 10.21 -8.10 -29.18
N GLY A 88 11.47 -8.39 -28.80
CA GLY A 88 12.00 -9.76 -28.78
C GLY A 88 11.43 -10.62 -27.65
N GLU A 89 11.32 -10.06 -26.44
CA GLU A 89 10.73 -10.76 -25.30
C GLU A 89 9.23 -11.01 -25.48
N ALA A 90 8.51 -10.17 -26.22
CA ALA A 90 7.09 -10.35 -26.50
C ALA A 90 6.82 -11.64 -27.28
N ILE A 91 7.69 -11.97 -28.25
CA ILE A 91 7.61 -13.22 -29.03
C ILE A 91 7.84 -14.42 -28.11
N MET A 92 8.85 -14.34 -27.24
CA MET A 92 9.15 -15.43 -26.28
C MET A 92 8.01 -15.62 -25.28
N ALA A 93 7.45 -14.53 -24.74
CA ALA A 93 6.33 -14.57 -23.82
C ALA A 93 5.09 -15.20 -24.47
N GLU A 94 4.83 -14.91 -25.74
CA GLU A 94 3.73 -15.52 -26.49
C GLU A 94 3.95 -17.02 -26.73
N GLN A 95 5.16 -17.43 -27.09
CA GLN A 95 5.49 -18.85 -27.23
C GLN A 95 5.33 -19.61 -25.91
N ILE A 96 5.76 -19.04 -24.78
CA ILE A 96 5.57 -19.63 -23.46
C ILE A 96 4.08 -19.75 -23.13
N ARG A 97 3.30 -18.70 -23.39
CA ARG A 97 1.84 -18.70 -23.19
C ARG A 97 1.18 -19.83 -23.96
N GLN A 98 1.51 -19.99 -25.24
CA GLN A 98 0.96 -21.06 -26.08
C GLN A 98 1.31 -22.45 -25.55
N ARG A 99 2.57 -22.68 -25.16
CA ARG A 99 3.00 -23.96 -24.57
C ARG A 99 2.23 -24.30 -23.30
N VAL A 100 2.03 -23.31 -22.41
CA VAL A 100 1.26 -23.50 -21.18
C VAL A 100 -0.21 -23.82 -21.48
N GLN A 101 -0.83 -23.12 -22.45
CA GLN A 101 -2.20 -23.40 -22.85
C GLN A 101 -2.36 -24.80 -23.45
N THR A 102 -1.45 -25.21 -24.32
CA THR A 102 -1.48 -26.55 -24.92
C THR A 102 -1.26 -27.63 -23.88
N ALA A 103 -0.31 -27.46 -22.95
CA ALA A 103 -0.10 -28.41 -21.86
C ALA A 103 -1.35 -28.57 -20.98
N ARG A 104 -2.05 -27.47 -20.69
CA ARG A 104 -3.32 -27.49 -19.94
C ARG A 104 -4.43 -28.22 -20.69
N LYS A 105 -4.57 -28.00 -22.00
CA LYS A 105 -5.55 -28.71 -22.83
C LYS A 105 -5.29 -30.22 -22.84
N ILE A 106 -4.04 -30.63 -23.05
CA ILE A 106 -3.63 -32.05 -23.03
C ILE A 106 -3.91 -32.67 -21.65
N ALA A 107 -3.66 -31.95 -20.57
CA ALA A 107 -3.97 -32.43 -19.22
C ALA A 107 -5.48 -32.62 -19.01
N ALA A 108 -6.31 -31.66 -19.43
CA ALA A 108 -7.76 -31.78 -19.35
C ALA A 108 -8.31 -32.95 -20.18
N GLU A 109 -7.84 -33.11 -21.43
CA GLU A 109 -8.23 -34.23 -22.31
C GLU A 109 -7.86 -35.61 -21.75
N ARG A 110 -6.83 -35.69 -20.89
CA ARG A 110 -6.43 -36.93 -20.19
C ARG A 110 -7.22 -37.21 -18.93
N GLU A 111 -7.84 -36.20 -18.33
CA GLU A 111 -8.69 -36.35 -17.15
C GLU A 111 -10.13 -36.71 -17.53
N ASP A 112 -10.58 -36.32 -18.74
CA ASP A 112 -11.94 -36.56 -19.25
C ASP A 112 -12.13 -37.90 -19.99
N GLY A 113 -11.07 -38.71 -20.18
CA GLY A 113 -11.10 -40.00 -20.89
C GLY A 113 -10.70 -41.18 -20.03
#